data_AF-A0A1I7SNX2-F1
#
_entry.id   AF-A0A1I7SNX2-F1
#
_cell.length_a   1.000
_cell.length_b   1.000
_cell.length_c   1.000
_cell.angle_alpha   90.00
_cell.angle_beta   90.00
_cell.angle_gamma   90.00
#
_symmetry.space_group_name_H-M   'P 1'
#
loop_
_entity.id
_entity.type
_entity.pdbx_description
1 polymer ?
#
loop_
_entity_poly.entity_id
_entity_poly.type
_entity_poly.pdbx_seq_one_letter_code
_entity_poly.pdbx_strand_id
1 'polypeptide(L)'
;MLRLALQEAQNASTTVDPITSAQMKQIFTFNLLPFIGFGILDNMLMILAGEYIEHSLGAVFTISTMAAAALGNMVSDVFGMGLAHYVELFVMRMGFKLPTLTTAQ
;
A
#
# COMPACT_ATOMS: atom_id res chain seq x y z
N MET A 1 -19.33 13.88 -42.02
CA MET A 1 -19.96 14.31 -40.75
C MET A 1 -19.68 13.33 -39.61
N LEU A 2 -20.08 12.05 -39.70
CA LEU A 2 -19.92 11.08 -38.59
C LEU A 2 -18.46 10.72 -38.24
N ARG A 3 -17.55 10.73 -39.22
CA ARG A 3 -16.10 10.50 -38.98
C ARG A 3 -15.37 11.70 -38.36
N LEU A 4 -15.89 12.92 -38.52
CA LEU A 4 -15.30 14.12 -37.93
C LEU A 4 -15.66 14.23 -36.44
N ALA A 5 -16.90 13.90 -36.07
CA ALA A 5 -17.32 13.83 -34.67
C ALA A 5 -16.61 12.73 -33.86
N LEU A 6 -16.31 11.58 -34.50
CA LEU A 6 -15.48 10.53 -33.88
C LEU A 6 -14.01 10.94 -33.73
N GLN A 7 -13.51 11.81 -34.61
CA GLN A 7 -12.13 12.31 -34.55
C GLN A 7 -11.97 13.43 -33.51
N GLU A 8 -13.00 14.25 -33.27
CA GLU A 8 -13.05 15.17 -32.13
C GLU A 8 -13.19 14.42 -30.79
N ALA A 9 -13.97 13.33 -30.75
CA ALA A 9 -14.08 12.48 -29.57
C ALA A 9 -12.79 11.69 -29.27
N GLN A 10 -12.02 11.31 -30.30
CA GLN A 10 -10.68 10.72 -30.11
C GLN A 10 -9.60 11.76 -29.79
N ASN A 11 -9.70 13.00 -30.25
CA ASN A 11 -8.76 14.07 -29.89
C ASN A 11 -9.02 14.67 -28.50
N ALA A 12 -10.18 14.38 -27.90
CA ALA A 12 -10.42 14.55 -26.47
C ALA A 12 -9.77 13.45 -25.60
N SER A 13 -8.95 12.56 -26.19
CA SER A 13 -8.07 11.65 -25.44
C SER A 13 -6.97 12.47 -24.75
N THR A 14 -7.32 12.92 -23.55
CA THR A 14 -6.44 13.07 -22.40
C THR A 14 -5.03 13.54 -22.74
N THR A 15 -4.88 14.84 -22.98
CA THR A 15 -3.57 15.49 -22.81
C THR A 15 -3.20 15.32 -21.34
N VAL A 16 -2.52 14.23 -21.03
CA VAL A 16 -1.94 13.98 -19.71
C VAL A 16 -0.85 15.02 -19.57
N ASP A 17 -1.16 16.13 -18.89
CA ASP A 17 -0.13 17.09 -18.52
C ASP A 17 0.98 16.31 -17.79
N PRO A 18 2.25 16.48 -18.19
CA PRO A 18 3.35 15.77 -17.56
C PRO A 18 3.34 16.10 -16.07
N ILE A 19 3.44 15.05 -15.24
CA ILE A 19 3.42 15.17 -13.78
C ILE A 19 4.46 16.22 -13.38
N THR A 20 3.99 17.32 -12.80
CA THR A 20 4.87 18.40 -12.36
C THR A 20 5.73 17.89 -11.20
N SER A 21 7.00 18.31 -11.11
CA SER A 21 7.92 17.85 -10.05
C SER A 21 7.39 18.05 -8.62
N ALA A 22 6.47 19.00 -8.42
CA ALA A 22 5.75 19.20 -7.16
C ALA A 22 4.73 18.09 -6.85
N GLN A 23 3.99 17.62 -7.86
CA GLN A 23 3.03 16.50 -7.74
C GLN A 23 3.77 15.19 -7.47
N MET A 24 4.91 14.97 -8.12
CA MET A 24 5.75 13.80 -7.89
C MET A 24 6.25 13.73 -6.44
N LYS A 25 6.67 14.87 -5.87
CA LYS A 25 7.05 14.96 -4.45
C LYS A 25 5.88 14.67 -3.51
N GLN A 26 4.67 15.15 -3.82
CA GLN A 26 3.47 14.86 -3.02
C GLN A 26 3.10 13.37 -3.03
N ILE A 27 3.15 12.73 -4.20
CA ILE A 27 2.89 11.29 -4.33
C ILE A 27 3.95 10.50 -3.56
N PHE A 28 5.21 10.91 -3.68
CA PHE A 28 6.32 10.27 -2.97
C PHE A 28 6.15 10.38 -1.46
N THR A 29 5.90 11.56 -0.90
CA THR A 29 5.74 11.71 0.56
C THR A 29 4.49 11.01 1.08
N PHE A 30 3.40 11.01 0.31
CA PHE A 30 2.15 10.33 0.68
C PHE A 30 2.29 8.81 0.71
N ASN A 31 3.05 8.21 -0.20
CA ASN A 31 3.30 6.76 -0.22
C ASN A 31 4.45 6.35 0.71
N LEU A 32 5.47 7.19 0.87
CA LEU A 32 6.63 6.90 1.71
C LEU A 32 6.25 6.73 3.18
N LEU A 33 5.38 7.61 3.70
CA LEU A 33 4.99 7.58 5.11
C LEU A 33 4.32 6.25 5.54
N PRO A 34 3.29 5.74 4.83
CA PRO A 34 2.71 4.44 5.14
C PRO A 34 3.69 3.28 4.89
N PHE A 35 4.60 3.35 3.90
CA PHE A 35 5.59 2.29 3.70
C PHE A 35 6.65 2.22 4.82
N ILE A 36 7.12 3.35 5.33
CA ILE A 36 8.02 3.36 6.49
C ILE A 36 7.29 2.84 7.73
N GLY A 37 6.05 3.29 7.96
CA GLY A 37 5.22 2.82 9.07
C GLY A 37 4.96 1.31 9.00
N PHE A 38 4.61 0.81 7.81
CA PHE A 38 4.43 -0.62 7.56
C PHE A 38 5.73 -1.39 7.77
N GLY A 39 6.87 -0.95 7.24
CA GLY A 39 8.14 -1.66 7.41
C GLY A 39 8.63 -1.75 8.87
N ILE A 40 8.37 -0.73 9.69
CA ILE A 40 8.66 -0.80 11.14
C ILE A 40 7.70 -1.77 11.83
N LEU A 41 6.41 -1.65 11.53
CA LEU A 41 5.38 -2.53 12.07
C LEU A 41 5.60 -3.98 11.65
N ASP A 42 6.14 -4.21 10.45
CA ASP A 42 6.44 -5.52 9.91
C ASP A 42 7.52 -6.25 10.67
N ASN A 43 8.67 -5.61 10.86
CA ASN A 43 9.74 -6.16 11.67
C ASN A 43 9.33 -6.36 13.14
N MET A 44 8.47 -5.48 13.67
CA MET A 44 7.99 -5.59 15.04
C MET A 44 6.99 -6.73 15.22
N LEU A 45 5.98 -6.83 14.34
CA LEU A 45 5.00 -7.91 14.36
C LEU A 45 5.63 -9.26 14.02
N MET A 46 6.61 -9.30 13.12
CA MET A 46 7.39 -10.51 12.84
C MET A 46 8.00 -11.08 14.12
N ILE A 47 8.65 -10.24 14.92
CA ILE A 47 9.31 -10.68 16.16
C ILE A 47 8.25 -11.06 17.20
N LEU A 48 7.25 -10.23 17.45
CA LEU A 48 6.20 -10.48 18.46
C LEU A 48 5.35 -11.71 18.14
N ALA A 49 4.87 -11.81 16.89
CA ALA A 49 4.08 -12.94 16.45
C ALA A 49 4.96 -14.20 16.32
N GLY A 50 6.20 -14.06 15.84
CA GLY A 50 7.17 -15.16 15.77
C GLY A 50 7.46 -15.75 17.15
N GLU A 51 7.74 -14.91 18.15
CA GLU A 51 7.96 -15.36 19.53
C GLU A 51 6.68 -15.98 20.12
N TYR A 52 5.51 -15.40 19.87
CA TYR A 52 4.24 -15.96 20.34
C TYR A 52 3.95 -17.34 19.72
N ILE A 53 4.21 -17.49 18.42
CA ILE A 53 4.06 -18.74 17.67
C ILE A 53 5.09 -19.76 18.17
N GLU A 54 6.35 -19.38 18.36
CA GLU A 54 7.40 -20.24 18.88
C GLU A 54 7.08 -20.71 20.31
N HIS A 55 6.57 -19.84 21.18
CA HIS A 55 6.22 -20.20 22.55
C HIS A 55 4.94 -21.06 22.63
N SER A 56 3.98 -20.83 21.73
CA SER A 56 2.69 -21.55 21.72
C SER A 56 2.77 -22.88 20.99
N LEU A 57 3.41 -22.91 19.81
CA LEU A 57 3.58 -24.11 19.01
C LEU A 57 4.84 -24.87 19.38
N GLY A 58 5.92 -24.23 19.87
CA GLY A 58 7.14 -24.91 20.33
C GLY A 58 6.90 -25.93 21.45
N ALA A 59 5.82 -25.75 22.23
CA ALA A 59 5.36 -26.70 23.23
C ALA A 59 4.72 -27.98 22.63
N VAL A 60 4.29 -27.94 21.36
CA VAL A 60 3.54 -29.01 20.67
C VAL A 60 4.28 -29.56 19.43
N PHE A 61 5.01 -28.70 18.73
CA PHE A 61 5.79 -28.95 17.51
C PHE A 61 7.13 -28.20 17.60
N THR A 62 8.24 -28.87 17.33
CA THR A 62 9.56 -28.21 17.24
C THR A 62 9.66 -27.37 15.96
N ILE A 63 9.11 -26.16 16.01
CA ILE A 63 9.27 -25.14 14.97
C ILE A 63 10.56 -24.37 15.25
N SER A 64 11.37 -24.13 14.21
CA SER A 64 12.59 -23.34 14.35
C SER A 64 12.26 -21.85 14.44
N THR A 65 13.12 -21.08 15.12
CA THR A 65 13.00 -19.62 15.26
C THR A 65 12.88 -18.91 13.90
N MET A 66 13.57 -19.40 12.87
CA MET A 66 13.44 -18.87 11.49
C MET A 66 12.07 -19.15 10.86
N ALA A 67 11.47 -20.32 11.13
CA ALA A 67 10.13 -20.65 10.65
C ALA A 67 9.04 -19.86 11.38
N ALA A 68 9.21 -19.63 12.69
CA ALA A 68 8.32 -18.76 13.45
C ALA A 68 8.38 -17.30 12.96
N ALA A 69 9.58 -16.79 12.65
CA ALA A 69 9.74 -15.47 12.04
C ALA A 69 9.07 -15.39 10.65
N ALA A 70 9.20 -16.42 9.81
CA ALA A 70 8.52 -16.46 8.52
C ALA A 70 6.98 -16.40 8.66
N LEU A 71 6.42 -17.10 9.65
CA LEU A 71 5.00 -17.01 9.98
C LEU A 71 4.62 -15.63 10.54
N GLY A 72 5.49 -15.03 11.35
CA GLY A 72 5.32 -13.67 11.85
C GLY A 72 5.26 -12.63 10.73
N ASN A 73 6.12 -12.74 9.70
CA ASN A 73 6.06 -11.91 8.51
C ASN A 73 4.74 -12.11 7.74
N MET A 74 4.28 -13.36 7.58
CA MET A 74 3.01 -13.63 6.92
C MET A 74 1.82 -13.00 7.66
N VAL A 75 1.84 -13.04 9.00
CA VAL A 75 0.83 -12.38 9.85
C VAL A 75 0.90 -10.86 9.68
N SER A 76 2.10 -10.30 9.69
CA SER A 76 2.33 -8.87 9.49
C SER A 76 1.81 -8.37 8.13
N ASP A 77 2.05 -9.10 7.04
CA ASP A 77 1.56 -8.73 5.71
C ASP A 77 0.02 -8.63 5.67
N VAL A 78 -0.68 -9.51 6.40
CA VAL A 78 -2.14 -9.44 6.56
C VAL A 78 -2.56 -8.16 7.29
N PHE A 79 -1.86 -7.77 8.34
CA PHE A 79 -2.09 -6.49 9.01
C PHE A 79 -1.73 -5.30 8.11
N GLY A 80 -0.71 -5.42 7.26
CA GLY A 80 -0.31 -4.43 6.25
C GLY A 80 -1.42 -4.12 5.26
N MET A 81 -2.09 -5.15 4.73
CA MET A 81 -3.26 -4.97 3.88
C MET A 81 -4.41 -4.27 4.63
N GLY A 82 -4.60 -4.59 5.91
CA GLY A 82 -5.59 -3.91 6.77
C GLY A 82 -5.26 -2.44 7.02
N LEU A 83 -3.97 -2.12 7.21
CA LEU A 83 -3.48 -0.75 7.38
C LEU A 83 -3.65 0.07 6.10
N ALA A 84 -3.40 -0.52 4.92
CA ALA A 84 -3.65 0.16 3.64
C ALA A 84 -5.12 0.59 3.53
N HIS A 85 -6.05 -0.30 3.87
CA HIS A 85 -7.48 0.02 3.90
C HIS A 85 -7.83 1.08 4.96
N TYR A 86 -7.21 1.02 6.14
CA TYR A 86 -7.39 2.02 7.19
C TYR A 86 -6.86 3.40 6.80
N VAL A 87 -5.70 3.45 6.13
CA VAL A 87 -5.12 4.68 5.58
C VAL A 87 -6.06 5.28 4.54
N GLU A 88 -6.64 4.46 3.67
CA GLU A 88 -7.64 4.89 2.69
C GLU A 88 -8.86 5.54 3.36
N LEU A 89 -9.43 4.87 4.35
CA LEU A 89 -10.55 5.38 5.15
C LEU A 89 -10.18 6.65 5.92
N PHE A 90 -8.97 6.71 6.48
CA PHE A 90 -8.48 7.88 7.22
C PHE A 90 -8.32 9.09 6.30
N VAL A 91 -7.79 8.90 5.10
CA VAL A 91 -7.62 9.95 4.09
C VAL A 91 -8.97 10.45 3.60
N MET A 92 -9.93 9.54 3.35
CA MET A 92 -11.32 9.90 3.03
C MET A 92 -11.96 10.72 4.15
N ARG A 93 -11.72 10.34 5.42
CA ARG A 93 -12.29 11.00 6.60
C ARG A 93 -11.65 12.36 6.89
N MET A 94 -10.38 12.54 6.51
CA MET A 94 -9.64 13.80 6.62
C MET A 94 -9.93 14.78 5.48
N GLY A 95 -10.78 14.41 4.50
CA GLY A 95 -11.21 15.31 3.42
C GLY A 95 -10.13 15.64 2.39
N PHE A 96 -9.02 14.90 2.39
CA PHE A 96 -7.99 15.04 1.36
C PHE A 96 -8.50 14.42 0.06
N LYS A 97 -8.63 15.24 -0.99
CA LYS A 97 -8.83 14.74 -2.35
C LYS A 97 -7.58 13.95 -2.73
N LEU A 98 -7.72 12.63 -2.81
CA LEU A 98 -6.70 11.77 -3.41
C LEU A 98 -6.33 12.39 -4.78
N PRO A 99 -5.05 12.70 -5.04
CA PRO A 99 -4.63 13.12 -6.37
C PRO A 99 -5.02 11.99 -7.32
N THR A 100 -6.06 12.25 -8.11
CA THR A 100 -6.69 11.25 -8.96
C THR A 100 -5.79 11.06 -10.16
N LEU A 101 -4.78 10.20 -10.03
CA LEU A 101 -3.96 9.77 -11.14
C LEU A 101 -4.85 8.91 -12.03
N THR A 102 -5.12 9.41 -13.24
CA THR A 102 -5.79 8.60 -14.27
C THR A 102 -4.90 7.41 -14.63
N THR A 103 -5.46 6.30 -15.10
CA THR A 103 -4.71 5.06 -15.47
C THR A 103 -3.61 5.27 -16.52
N ALA A 104 -3.56 6.47 -17.12
CA ALA A 104 -2.56 6.92 -18.08
C ALA A 104 -1.36 7.68 -17.45
N GLN A 105 -1.35 7.89 -16.14
CA GLN A 105 -0.30 8.57 -15.36
C GLN A 105 0.40 7.59 -14.41
#